data_AF-A0A1C5X7H1-F1
#
_entry.id   AF-A0A1C5X7H1-F1
#
_cell.length_a   1.000
_cell.length_b   1.000
_cell.length_c   1.000
_cell.angle_alpha   90.00
_cell.angle_beta   90.00
_cell.angle_gamma   90.00
#
_symmetry.space_group_name_H-M   'P 1'
#
loop_
_entity.id
_entity.type
_entity.pdbx_description
1 polymer ?
#
loop_
_entity_poly.entity_id
_entity_poly.type
_entity_poly.pdbx_seq_one_letter_code
_entity_poly.pdbx_strand_id
1 'polypeptide(L)'
;MADDKTFTQAEMDSIIEGRLARERQKYADYDDLKEKASKYDEYQAQNKTELQKEKEKSDALQARLSALEKKDTVRQVREKAAKDTGVPVELLTGEDEETCKKQAEAIMKFAKPKSYPGTKGNRKKTTEYNSTDDAMREFAHQIFGKGE
;
A
#
# COMPACT_ATOMS: atom_id res chain seq x y z
N MET A 1 -101.60 15.55 2.05
CA MET A 1 -100.61 16.26 1.22
C MET A 1 -99.43 16.52 2.13
N ALA A 2 -98.27 15.97 1.83
CA ALA A 2 -97.07 16.31 2.60
C ALA A 2 -96.65 17.71 2.15
N ASP A 3 -96.57 18.65 3.09
CA ASP A 3 -96.05 20.00 2.82
C ASP A 3 -94.60 19.88 2.36
N ASP A 4 -94.32 20.29 1.12
CA ASP A 4 -92.97 20.40 0.61
C ASP A 4 -92.24 21.51 1.38
N LYS A 5 -91.20 21.13 2.12
CA LYS A 5 -90.32 22.09 2.79
C LYS A 5 -89.56 22.90 1.76
N THR A 6 -89.80 24.20 1.75
CA THR A 6 -89.03 25.17 0.98
C THR A 6 -87.91 25.74 1.87
N PHE A 7 -86.72 25.89 1.29
CA PHE A 7 -85.57 26.48 1.98
C PHE A 7 -85.38 27.91 1.52
N THR A 8 -84.98 28.78 2.45
CA THR A 8 -84.52 30.12 2.13
C THR A 8 -83.11 30.09 1.54
N GLN A 9 -82.74 31.12 0.78
CA GLN A 9 -81.39 31.22 0.20
C GLN A 9 -80.30 31.19 1.28
N ALA A 10 -80.52 31.86 2.41
CA ALA A 10 -79.58 31.89 3.53
C ALA A 10 -79.38 30.51 4.18
N GLU A 11 -80.44 29.70 4.27
CA GLU A 11 -80.33 28.32 4.75
C GLU A 11 -79.52 27.45 3.77
N MET A 12 -79.73 27.64 2.47
CA MET A 12 -78.97 26.93 1.44
C MET A 12 -77.47 27.28 1.51
N ASP A 13 -77.15 28.56 1.62
CA ASP A 13 -75.76 29.04 1.70
C ASP A 13 -75.06 28.48 2.96
N SER A 14 -75.75 28.50 4.10
CA SER A 14 -75.23 27.94 5.37
C SER A 14 -74.98 26.43 5.28
N ILE A 15 -75.87 25.68 4.62
CA ILE A 15 -75.71 24.24 4.39
C ILE A 15 -74.50 23.96 3.48
N ILE A 16 -74.31 24.75 2.42
CA ILE A 16 -73.20 24.62 1.48
C ILE A 16 -71.88 24.94 2.18
N GLU A 17 -71.79 26.03 2.93
CA GLU A 17 -70.60 26.40 3.70
C GLU A 17 -70.24 25.31 4.72
N GLY A 18 -71.22 24.78 5.45
CA GLY A 18 -71.01 23.70 6.40
C GLY A 18 -70.51 22.42 5.72
N ARG A 19 -70.99 22.11 4.52
CA ARG A 19 -70.50 20.95 3.74
C ARG A 19 -69.09 21.19 3.21
N LEU A 20 -68.78 22.39 2.74
CA LEU A 20 -67.47 22.78 2.25
C LEU A 20 -66.42 22.77 3.37
N ALA A 21 -66.77 23.28 4.56
CA ALA A 21 -65.91 23.24 5.73
C ALA A 21 -65.58 21.80 6.14
N ARG A 22 -66.59 20.91 6.19
CA ARG A 22 -66.37 19.49 6.47
C ARG A 22 -65.50 18.80 5.43
N GLU A 23 -65.65 19.13 4.15
CA GLU A 23 -64.78 18.62 3.07
C GLU A 23 -63.34 19.10 3.21
N ARG A 24 -63.12 20.41 3.48
CA ARG A 24 -61.77 20.94 3.71
C ARG A 24 -61.10 20.35 4.95
N GLN A 25 -61.89 20.10 6.00
CA GLN A 25 -61.38 19.55 7.25
C GLN A 25 -60.94 18.09 7.12
N LYS A 26 -61.52 17.31 6.19
CA LYS A 26 -61.07 15.93 5.89
C LYS A 26 -59.66 15.86 5.30
N TYR A 27 -59.15 16.96 4.74
CA TYR A 27 -57.85 17.04 4.09
C TYR A 27 -56.94 18.09 4.73
N ALA A 28 -57.27 18.53 5.94
CA ALA A 28 -56.48 19.55 6.64
C ALA A 28 -55.03 19.09 6.90
N ASP A 29 -54.83 17.78 7.01
CA ASP A 29 -53.57 17.07 7.21
C ASP A 29 -52.85 16.71 5.90
N TYR A 30 -53.47 16.94 4.74
CA TYR A 30 -52.90 16.57 3.44
C TYR A 30 -51.63 17.36 3.12
N ASP A 31 -51.64 18.68 3.36
CA ASP A 31 -50.47 19.53 3.11
C ASP A 31 -49.30 19.14 4.02
N ASP A 32 -49.57 18.85 5.30
CA ASP A 32 -48.56 18.38 6.27
C ASP A 32 -47.98 17.01 5.89
N LEU A 33 -48.82 16.08 5.44
CA LEU A 33 -48.38 14.76 4.98
C LEU A 33 -47.56 14.87 3.70
N LYS A 34 -47.97 15.74 2.78
CA LYS A 34 -47.25 16.00 1.54
C LYS A 34 -45.88 16.60 1.80
N GLU A 35 -45.77 17.57 2.72
CA GLU A 35 -44.48 18.11 3.13
C GLU A 35 -43.57 17.05 3.77
N LYS A 36 -44.11 16.23 4.68
CA LYS A 36 -43.34 15.17 5.33
C LYS A 36 -42.84 14.13 4.33
N ALA A 37 -43.67 13.74 3.37
CA ALA A 37 -43.27 12.83 2.31
C ALA A 37 -42.13 13.42 1.47
N SER A 38 -42.27 14.67 1.03
CA SER A 38 -41.21 15.36 0.27
C SER A 38 -39.89 15.43 1.05
N LYS A 39 -39.94 15.84 2.32
CA LYS A 39 -38.75 15.90 3.19
C LYS A 39 -38.14 14.53 3.44
N TYR A 40 -38.97 13.48 3.57
CA TYR A 40 -38.49 12.11 3.73
C TYR A 40 -37.75 11.61 2.49
N ASP A 41 -38.30 11.85 1.30
CA ASP A 41 -37.67 11.47 0.04
C ASP A 41 -36.34 12.21 -0.17
N GLU A 42 -36.29 13.51 0.15
CA GLU A 42 -35.06 14.30 0.14
C GLU A 42 -34.02 13.75 1.12
N TYR A 43 -34.43 13.44 2.36
CA TYR A 43 -33.53 12.89 3.38
C TYR A 43 -33.00 11.51 2.98
N GLN A 44 -33.84 10.66 2.38
CA GLN A 44 -33.41 9.36 1.86
C GLN A 44 -32.42 9.50 0.71
N ALA A 45 -32.66 10.43 -0.21
CA ALA A 45 -31.73 10.71 -1.29
C ALA A 45 -30.38 11.22 -0.76
N GLN A 46 -30.39 12.18 0.17
CA GLN A 46 -29.18 12.70 0.81
C GLN A 46 -28.41 11.60 1.55
N ASN A 47 -29.05 10.85 2.44
CA ASN A 47 -28.41 9.75 3.16
C ASN A 47 -27.80 8.71 2.24
N LYS A 48 -28.49 8.35 1.14
CA LYS A 48 -27.96 7.38 0.19
C LYS A 48 -26.68 7.90 -0.48
N THR A 49 -26.63 9.19 -0.81
CA THR A 49 -25.43 9.80 -1.38
C THR A 49 -24.29 9.92 -0.37
N GLU A 50 -24.59 10.25 0.89
CA GLU A 50 -23.58 10.31 1.95
C GLU A 50 -23.03 8.92 2.27
N LEU A 51 -23.89 7.91 2.37
CA LEU A 51 -23.48 6.53 2.58
C LEU A 51 -22.61 6.00 1.43
N GLN A 52 -22.91 6.35 0.19
CA GLN A 52 -22.05 6.03 -0.95
C GLN A 52 -20.68 6.69 -0.83
N LYS A 53 -20.62 7.99 -0.52
CA LYS A 53 -19.35 8.71 -0.28
C LYS A 53 -18.56 8.12 0.88
N GLU A 54 -19.22 7.73 1.97
CA GLU A 54 -18.60 7.12 3.15
C GLU A 54 -18.00 5.75 2.79
N LYS A 55 -18.74 4.93 2.05
CA LYS A 55 -18.26 3.63 1.56
C LYS A 55 -17.07 3.78 0.63
N GLU A 56 -17.12 4.69 -0.34
CA GLU A 56 -16.00 4.96 -1.24
C GLU A 56 -14.74 5.40 -0.46
N LYS A 57 -14.89 6.26 0.55
CA LYS A 57 -13.78 6.66 1.43
C LYS A 57 -13.26 5.49 2.24
N SER A 58 -14.14 4.67 2.82
CA SER A 58 -13.77 3.48 3.58
C SER A 58 -13.00 2.49 2.72
N ASP A 59 -13.49 2.18 1.52
CA ASP A 59 -12.84 1.26 0.59
C ASP A 59 -11.48 1.80 0.14
N ALA A 60 -11.37 3.10 -0.13
CA ALA A 60 -10.11 3.75 -0.45
C ALA A 60 -9.10 3.69 0.71
N LEU A 61 -9.55 3.89 1.95
CA LEU A 61 -8.72 3.76 3.15
C LEU A 61 -8.28 2.31 3.36
N GLN A 62 -9.18 1.34 3.20
CA GLN A 62 -8.85 -0.08 3.31
C GLN A 62 -7.84 -0.53 2.25
N ALA A 63 -7.97 -0.05 1.00
CA ALA A 63 -7.00 -0.28 -0.05
C ALA A 63 -5.63 0.33 0.29
N ARG A 64 -5.59 1.53 0.87
CA ARG A 64 -4.34 2.15 1.32
C ARG A 64 -3.68 1.39 2.46
N LEU A 65 -4.46 0.95 3.46
CA LEU A 65 -3.96 0.16 4.58
C LEU A 65 -3.37 -1.16 4.11
N SER A 66 -4.11 -1.93 3.32
CA SER A 66 -3.63 -3.20 2.78
C SER A 66 -2.38 -3.03 1.89
N ALA A 67 -2.27 -1.94 1.13
CA ALA A 67 -1.06 -1.63 0.37
C ALA A 67 0.13 -1.28 1.27
N LEU A 68 -0.09 -0.56 2.37
CA LEU A 68 0.94 -0.21 3.33
C LEU A 68 1.43 -1.45 4.10
N GLU A 69 0.50 -2.27 4.58
CA GLU A 69 0.79 -3.54 5.26
C GLU A 69 1.61 -4.46 4.37
N LYS A 70 1.22 -4.63 3.09
CA LYS A 70 2.02 -5.40 2.13
C LYS A 70 3.43 -4.84 1.94
N LYS A 71 3.60 -3.52 1.89
CA LYS A 71 4.94 -2.91 1.79
C LYS A 71 5.78 -3.17 3.05
N ASP A 72 5.16 -3.09 4.22
CA ASP A 72 5.86 -3.35 5.48
C ASP A 72 6.25 -4.82 5.62
N THR A 73 5.38 -5.78 5.25
CA THR A 73 5.73 -7.20 5.25
C THR A 73 6.86 -7.49 4.27
N VAL A 74 6.80 -6.96 3.05
CA VAL A 74 7.88 -7.09 2.05
C VAL A 74 9.20 -6.52 2.59
N ARG A 75 9.17 -5.33 3.24
CA ARG A 75 10.37 -4.73 3.83
C ARG A 75 10.96 -5.65 4.92
N GLN A 76 10.13 -6.17 5.82
CA GLN A 76 10.57 -7.09 6.88
C GLN A 76 11.16 -8.38 6.31
N VAL A 77 10.52 -8.94 5.28
CA VAL A 77 11.00 -10.14 4.57
C VAL A 77 12.37 -9.90 3.94
N ARG A 78 12.55 -8.75 3.26
CA ARG A 78 13.84 -8.35 2.68
C ARG A 78 14.92 -8.14 3.74
N GLU A 79 14.59 -7.51 4.87
CA GLU A 79 15.51 -7.32 5.99
C GLU A 79 15.96 -8.64 6.60
N LYS A 80 15.06 -9.60 6.77
CA LYS A 80 15.40 -10.95 7.27
C LYS A 80 16.28 -11.69 6.27
N ALA A 81 15.89 -11.74 5.00
CA ALA A 81 16.67 -12.40 3.96
C ALA A 81 18.07 -11.80 3.81
N ALA A 82 18.21 -10.48 3.92
CA ALA A 82 19.50 -9.80 3.92
C ALA A 82 20.38 -10.20 5.11
N LYS A 83 19.82 -10.26 6.33
CA LYS A 83 20.55 -10.72 7.52
C LYS A 83 21.02 -12.16 7.40
N ASP A 84 20.18 -13.04 6.87
CA ASP A 84 20.47 -14.47 6.75
C ASP A 84 21.55 -14.77 5.69
N THR A 85 21.59 -13.97 4.61
CA THR A 85 22.45 -14.22 3.45
C THR A 85 23.66 -13.28 3.36
N GLY A 86 23.69 -12.22 4.18
CA GLY A 86 24.73 -11.19 4.14
C GLY A 86 24.68 -10.28 2.91
N VAL A 87 23.60 -10.33 2.12
CA VAL A 87 23.39 -9.48 0.94
C VAL A 87 22.68 -8.18 1.37
N PRO A 88 23.14 -7.00 0.94
CA PRO A 88 22.46 -5.73 1.25
C PRO A 88 20.99 -5.73 0.83
N VAL A 89 20.12 -5.20 1.70
CA VAL A 89 18.66 -5.12 1.49
C VAL A 89 18.32 -4.39 0.18
N GLU A 90 19.12 -3.39 -0.21
CA GLU A 90 18.95 -2.63 -1.45
C GLU A 90 19.02 -3.50 -2.72
N LEU A 91 19.72 -4.64 -2.65
CA LEU A 91 19.85 -5.57 -3.79
C LEU A 91 18.75 -6.64 -3.82
N LEU A 92 17.87 -6.69 -2.81
CA LEU A 92 16.76 -7.64 -2.73
C LEU A 92 15.47 -6.97 -3.19
N THR A 93 14.96 -7.40 -4.35
CA THR A 93 13.74 -6.87 -4.96
C THR A 93 12.55 -7.82 -4.85
N GLY A 94 12.75 -9.03 -4.35
CA GLY A 94 11.68 -9.99 -4.11
C GLY A 94 10.59 -9.45 -3.16
N GLU A 95 9.35 -9.87 -3.39
CA GLU A 95 8.21 -9.57 -2.52
C GLU A 95 7.97 -10.68 -1.48
N ASP A 96 8.55 -11.86 -1.70
CA ASP A 96 8.37 -13.05 -0.87
C ASP A 96 9.70 -13.56 -0.31
N GLU A 97 9.66 -14.32 0.79
CA GLU A 97 10.87 -14.88 1.41
C GLU A 97 11.62 -15.80 0.44
N GLU A 98 10.90 -16.58 -0.36
CA GLU A 98 11.52 -17.52 -1.31
C GLU A 98 12.19 -16.78 -2.49
N THR A 99 11.56 -15.72 -3.00
CA THR A 99 12.13 -14.92 -4.09
C THR A 99 13.33 -14.11 -3.61
N CYS A 100 13.27 -13.54 -2.40
CA CYS A 100 14.40 -12.87 -1.76
C CYS A 100 15.57 -13.82 -1.53
N LYS A 101 15.34 -15.06 -1.05
CA LYS A 101 16.39 -16.05 -0.85
C LYS A 101 17.06 -16.48 -2.15
N LYS A 102 16.29 -16.78 -3.20
CA LYS A 102 16.84 -17.12 -4.53
C LYS A 102 17.69 -15.99 -5.10
N GLN A 103 17.21 -14.75 -4.98
CA GLN A 103 17.94 -13.57 -5.43
C GLN A 103 19.23 -13.37 -4.63
N ALA A 104 19.17 -13.50 -3.30
CA ALA A 104 20.33 -13.42 -2.44
C ALA A 104 21.37 -14.50 -2.78
N GLU A 105 20.94 -15.75 -2.99
CA GLU A 105 21.83 -16.84 -3.41
C GLU A 105 22.47 -16.58 -4.78
N ALA A 106 21.72 -16.03 -5.74
CA ALA A 106 22.23 -15.66 -7.05
C ALA A 106 23.30 -14.55 -6.93
N ILE A 107 23.04 -13.54 -6.10
CA ILE A 107 23.99 -12.45 -5.82
C ILE A 107 25.24 -13.01 -5.13
N MET A 108 25.09 -13.91 -4.15
CA MET A 108 26.23 -14.57 -3.51
C MET A 108 27.04 -15.41 -4.51
N LYS A 109 26.39 -16.17 -5.39
CA LYS A 109 27.07 -16.95 -6.45
C LYS A 109 27.83 -16.04 -7.41
N PHE A 110 27.30 -14.86 -7.71
CA PHE A 110 27.97 -13.85 -8.54
C PHE A 110 29.12 -13.15 -7.82
N ALA A 111 28.94 -12.80 -6.54
CA ALA A 111 29.92 -12.08 -5.73
C ALA A 111 31.13 -12.95 -5.33
N LYS A 112 30.98 -14.28 -5.28
CA LYS A 112 32.11 -15.19 -5.10
C LYS A 112 33.11 -14.96 -6.25
N PRO A 113 34.38 -14.61 -5.95
CA PRO A 113 35.35 -14.38 -7.01
C PRO A 113 35.49 -15.66 -7.83
N LYS A 114 35.09 -15.61 -9.10
CA LYS A 114 35.60 -16.56 -10.09
C LYS A 114 37.10 -16.38 -10.04
N SER A 115 37.81 -17.41 -9.62
CA SER A 115 39.28 -17.45 -9.63
C SER A 115 39.74 -16.91 -10.98
N TYR A 116 40.17 -15.66 -11.00
CA TYR A 116 40.83 -15.11 -12.17
C TYR A 116 42.12 -15.90 -12.31
N PRO A 117 42.53 -16.28 -13.54
CA PRO A 117 43.84 -16.89 -13.72
C PRO A 117 44.85 -15.92 -13.10
N GLY A 118 45.42 -16.32 -11.97
CA GLY A 118 46.25 -15.42 -11.18
C GLY A 118 47.36 -14.89 -12.07
N THR A 119 47.55 -13.58 -12.12
CA THR A 119 48.76 -13.01 -12.70
C THR A 119 49.93 -13.68 -12.00
N LYS A 120 50.87 -14.30 -12.75
CA LYS A 120 52.06 -14.97 -12.20
C LYS A 120 52.63 -14.09 -11.09
N GLY A 121 52.42 -14.53 -9.84
CA GLY A 121 52.92 -13.78 -8.69
C GLY A 121 54.42 -13.70 -8.82
N ASN A 122 54.96 -12.48 -8.80
CA ASN A 122 56.39 -12.24 -8.83
C ASN A 122 56.96 -12.59 -7.45
N ARG A 123 56.87 -13.87 -7.07
CA ARG A 123 57.42 -14.40 -5.85
C ARG A 123 58.93 -14.45 -6.09
N LYS A 124 59.67 -13.46 -5.59
CA LYS A 124 61.12 -13.60 -5.46
C LYS A 124 61.35 -14.90 -4.70
N LYS A 125 61.97 -15.89 -5.34
CA LYS A 125 62.46 -17.08 -4.65
C LYS A 125 63.51 -16.58 -3.66
N THR A 126 63.13 -16.42 -2.40
CA THR A 126 64.10 -16.32 -1.31
C THR A 126 64.74 -17.71 -1.21
N THR A 127 65.94 -17.85 -1.74
CA THR A 127 66.78 -19.02 -1.49
C THR A 127 67.09 -19.06 0.00
N GLU A 128 66.95 -20.23 0.62
CA GLU A 128 67.38 -20.44 2.00
C GLU A 128 68.89 -20.20 2.09
N TYR A 129 69.31 -19.45 3.11
CA TYR A 129 70.71 -19.15 3.34
C TYR A 129 71.42 -20.41 3.87
N ASN A 130 72.40 -20.90 3.13
CA ASN A 130 73.29 -21.99 3.56
C ASN A 130 74.69 -21.45 3.83
N SER A 131 75.32 -21.89 4.91
CA SER A 131 76.67 -21.42 5.28
C SER A 131 77.77 -21.81 4.28
N THR A 132 77.55 -22.83 3.44
CA THR A 132 78.42 -23.16 2.30
C THR A 132 78.33 -22.14 1.16
N ASP A 133 77.22 -21.40 1.05
CA ASP A 133 77.09 -20.36 0.03
C ASP A 133 77.92 -19.12 0.38
N ASP A 134 78.21 -18.87 1.67
CA ASP A 134 79.05 -17.74 2.09
C ASP A 134 80.48 -17.85 1.59
N ALA A 135 81.08 -19.05 1.66
CA ALA A 135 82.42 -19.29 1.11
C ALA A 135 82.45 -19.07 -0.41
N MET A 136 81.39 -19.48 -1.13
CA MET A 136 81.26 -19.23 -2.56
C MET A 136 80.99 -17.75 -2.88
N ARG A 137 80.30 -17.03 -1.99
CA ARG A 137 80.02 -15.60 -2.11
C ARG A 137 81.28 -14.77 -1.90
N GLU A 138 82.08 -15.09 -0.88
CA GLU A 138 83.37 -14.45 -0.63
C GLU A 138 84.36 -14.72 -1.77
N PHE A 139 84.43 -15.96 -2.26
CA PHE A 139 85.25 -16.29 -3.43
C PHE A 139 84.81 -15.50 -4.68
N ALA A 140 83.50 -15.41 -4.94
CA ALA A 140 82.98 -14.63 -6.05
C ALA A 140 83.28 -13.12 -5.87
N HIS A 141 83.20 -12.57 -4.66
CA HIS A 141 83.61 -11.20 -4.38
C HIS A 141 85.11 -10.98 -4.59
N GLN A 142 85.95 -11.98 -4.32
CA GLN A 142 87.39 -11.88 -4.53
C GLN A 142 87.78 -11.95 -6.02
N ILE A 143 87.05 -12.72 -6.84
CA ILE A 143 87.28 -12.85 -8.28
C ILE A 143 86.63 -11.70 -9.08
N PHE A 144 85.41 -11.30 -8.72
CA PHE A 144 84.58 -10.38 -9.51
C PHE A 144 84.30 -9.03 -8.84
N GLY A 145 84.63 -8.86 -7.56
CA GLY A 145 84.44 -7.61 -6.80
C GLY A 145 85.67 -6.71 -6.75
N LYS A 146 86.80 -7.13 -7.33
CA LYS A 146 88.00 -6.29 -7.46
C LYS A 146 88.00 -5.59 -8.81
N GLY A 147 87.09 -4.63 -8.95
CA GLY A 147 86.99 -3.72 -10.09
C GLY A 147 86.52 -2.35 -9.60
N GLU A 148 87.48 -1.52 -9.19
CA GLU A 148 87.45 -0.10 -9.56
C GLU A 148 87.82 0.01 -11.05
#